data_AF-A0A920NFI3-F1
#
_entry.id   AF-A0A920NFI3-F1
#
_cell.length_a   1.000
_cell.length_b   1.000
_cell.length_c   1.000
_cell.angle_alpha   90.00
_cell.angle_beta   90.00
_cell.angle_gamma   90.00
#
_symmetry.space_group_name_H-M   'P 1'
#
loop_
_entity.id
_entity.type
_entity.pdbx_description
1 polymer ?
#
loop_
_entity_poly.entity_id
_entity_poly.type
_entity_poly.pdbx_seq_one_letter_code
_entity_poly.pdbx_strand_id
1 'polypeptide(L)'
;MGGTSYLSFTNTRGPAGSKISIPMMHKTDSGLRPYYLTHEFTIHDAPFDNEIVIAIGGASSGRAHARTGDRYQDMKEMGIEPK
;
A
#
# COMPACT_ATOMS: atom_id res chain seq x y z
N MET A 1 10.68 -13.17 -8.84
CA MET A 1 9.55 -12.22 -8.68
C MET A 1 10.06 -10.84 -9.05
N GLY A 2 9.57 -10.23 -10.14
CA GLY A 2 10.05 -8.94 -10.65
C GLY A 2 8.99 -7.85 -10.46
N GLY A 3 9.08 -7.11 -9.36
CA GLY A 3 8.28 -5.90 -9.14
C GLY A 3 8.98 -4.70 -9.79
N THR A 4 8.22 -3.90 -10.53
CA THR A 4 8.71 -2.68 -11.19
C THR A 4 8.15 -1.41 -10.54
N SER A 5 7.05 -1.55 -9.79
CA SER A 5 6.46 -0.44 -9.05
C SER A 5 7.21 -0.16 -7.76
N TYR A 6 7.17 1.12 -7.35
CA TYR A 6 7.74 1.55 -6.07
C TYR A 6 7.07 0.83 -4.90
N LEU A 7 7.85 0.42 -3.91
CA LEU A 7 7.32 -0.18 -2.70
C LEU A 7 6.76 0.94 -1.81
N SER A 8 5.43 1.02 -1.70
CA SER A 8 4.77 1.95 -0.79
C SER A 8 5.13 1.63 0.66
N PHE A 9 5.49 2.65 1.44
CA PHE A 9 5.82 2.51 2.86
C PHE A 9 5.30 3.68 3.68
N THR A 10 5.26 3.47 5.00
CA THR A 10 5.12 4.52 6.00
C THR A 10 6.28 4.40 6.98
N ASN A 11 6.79 5.52 7.48
CA ASN A 11 7.73 5.56 8.58
C ASN A 11 7.09 6.36 9.70
N THR A 12 6.92 5.75 10.86
CA THR A 12 6.32 6.39 12.02
C THR A 12 7.19 6.10 13.25
N ARG A 13 7.12 7.00 14.23
CA ARG A 13 7.74 6.82 15.54
C ARG A 13 6.63 6.89 16.57
N GLY A 14 6.60 5.92 17.48
CA GLY A 14 5.62 5.86 18.56
C GLY A 14 6.01 4.82 19.61
N PRO A 15 5.35 4.85 20.79
CA PRO A 15 5.57 3.86 21.84
C PRO A 15 5.01 2.48 21.45
N ALA A 16 5.26 1.48 22.30
CA ALA A 16 4.63 0.17 22.21
C ALA A 16 3.09 0.27 22.04
N GLY A 17 2.53 -0.59 21.19
CA GLY A 17 1.09 -0.58 20.88
C GLY A 17 0.68 0.48 19.86
N SER A 18 1.62 1.26 19.30
CA SER A 18 1.33 2.19 18.23
C SER A 18 0.79 1.48 16.98
N LYS A 19 -0.11 2.16 16.26
CA LYS A 19 -0.69 1.64 15.01
C LYS A 19 0.38 1.53 13.93
N ILE A 20 0.53 0.35 13.35
CA ILE A 20 1.35 0.06 12.17
C ILE A 20 0.41 0.00 10.96
N SER A 21 0.69 0.82 9.95
CA SER A 21 -0.10 0.91 8.71
C SER A 21 0.75 0.56 7.50
N ILE A 22 0.44 -0.54 6.85
CA ILE A 22 1.14 -1.00 5.63
C ILE A 22 0.28 -0.68 4.41
N PRO A 23 0.61 0.38 3.64
CA PRO A 23 0.01 0.60 2.34
C PRO A 23 0.58 -0.41 1.33
N MET A 24 -0.28 -0.91 0.47
CA MET A 24 0.07 -1.82 -0.62
C MET A 24 -0.54 -1.32 -1.93
N MET A 25 0.14 -1.63 -3.03
CA MET A 25 -0.25 -1.34 -4.39
C MET A 25 0.16 -2.49 -5.32
N HIS A 26 -0.30 -2.47 -6.57
CA HIS A 26 0.07 -3.53 -7.51
C HIS A 26 1.58 -3.49 -7.81
N LYS A 27 2.24 -4.64 -7.66
CA LYS A 27 3.71 -4.75 -7.68
C LYS A 27 4.37 -4.39 -9.02
N THR A 28 3.63 -4.45 -10.13
CA THR A 28 4.14 -4.13 -11.47
C THR A 28 3.46 -2.96 -12.14
N ASP A 29 2.38 -2.43 -11.56
CA ASP A 29 1.63 -1.32 -12.17
C ASP A 29 0.99 -0.41 -11.11
N SER A 30 1.67 0.70 -10.85
CA SER A 30 1.20 1.71 -9.90
C SER A 30 -0.13 2.37 -10.25
N GLY A 31 -0.58 2.34 -11.51
CA GLY A 31 -1.82 2.94 -11.99
C GLY A 31 -3.08 2.15 -11.64
N LEU A 32 -2.94 0.88 -11.25
CA LEU A 32 -4.06 0.01 -10.90
C LEU A 32 -4.61 0.30 -9.50
N ARG A 33 -5.47 1.32 -9.43
CA ARG A 33 -6.20 1.73 -8.21
C ARG A 33 -6.95 0.60 -7.50
N PRO A 34 -7.50 -0.45 -8.15
CA PRO A 34 -8.14 -1.57 -7.44
C PRO A 34 -7.24 -2.27 -6.39
N TYR A 35 -5.92 -2.14 -6.51
CA TYR A 35 -4.94 -2.77 -5.62
C TYR A 35 -4.46 -1.88 -4.48
N TYR A 36 -4.92 -0.64 -4.40
CA TYR A 36 -4.63 0.22 -3.26
C TYR A 36 -5.35 -0.35 -2.03
N LEU A 37 -4.54 -0.91 -1.14
CA LEU A 37 -4.96 -1.60 0.08
C LEU A 37 -4.14 -1.04 1.24
N THR A 38 -4.71 -1.04 2.44
CA THR A 38 -3.97 -0.74 3.65
C THR A 38 -4.30 -1.80 4.66
N HIS A 39 -3.28 -2.46 5.19
CA HIS A 39 -3.42 -3.35 6.32
C HIS A 39 -2.92 -2.63 7.57
N GLU A 40 -3.74 -2.62 8.62
CA GLU A 40 -3.40 -1.98 9.89
C GLU A 40 -3.41 -3.03 11.00
N PHE A 41 -2.41 -2.97 11.87
CA PHE A 41 -2.34 -3.78 13.08
C PHE A 41 -1.51 -3.07 14.13
N THR A 42 -1.46 -3.64 15.33
CA THR A 42 -0.66 -3.16 16.46
C THR A 42 0.09 -4.34 17.06
N ILE A 43 1.31 -4.10 17.53
CA ILE A 43 2.01 -5.04 18.41
C ILE A 43 1.95 -4.42 19.80
N HIS A 44 1.22 -5.05 20.73
CA HIS A 44 0.87 -4.41 22.01
C HIS A 44 2.10 -4.05 22.87
N ASP A 45 3.19 -4.80 22.73
CA ASP A 45 4.44 -4.65 23.47
C ASP A 45 5.60 -4.13 22.62
N ALA A 46 5.39 -3.67 21.37
CA ALA A 46 6.49 -3.16 20.53
C ALA A 46 6.10 -1.93 19.70
N PRO A 47 7.06 -1.06 19.31
CA PRO A 47 8.48 -1.10 19.68
C PRO A 47 8.72 -0.60 21.12
N PHE A 48 9.65 -1.22 21.85
CA PHE A 48 10.25 -0.62 23.05
C PHE A 48 11.28 0.48 22.70
N ASP A 49 11.76 1.21 23.71
CA ASP A 49 12.65 2.37 23.57
C ASP A 49 13.92 2.13 22.73
N ASN A 50 14.40 0.88 22.67
CA ASN A 50 15.62 0.49 21.96
C ASN A 50 15.35 -0.48 20.78
N GLU A 51 14.12 -0.49 20.27
CA GLU A 51 13.70 -1.41 19.21
C GLU A 51 13.17 -0.69 17.98
N ILE A 52 13.18 -1.39 16.84
CA ILE A 52 12.55 -0.96 15.60
C ILE A 52 11.69 -2.11 15.09
N VAL A 53 10.43 -1.82 14.77
CA VAL A 53 9.56 -2.75 14.05
C VAL A 53 9.69 -2.50 12.56
N ILE A 54 10.05 -3.54 11.80
CA ILE A 54 10.04 -3.53 10.33
C ILE A 54 8.96 -4.50 9.88
N ALA A 55 7.99 -4.03 9.09
CA ALA A 55 6.88 -4.83 8.61
C ALA A 55 6.76 -4.75 7.08
N ILE A 56 6.56 -5.90 6.43
CA ILE A 56 6.39 -6.02 4.98
C ILE A 56 5.05 -6.70 4.72
N GLY A 57 4.20 -6.04 3.93
CA GLY A 57 2.90 -6.56 3.54
C GLY A 57 2.88 -7.06 2.10
N GLY A 58 2.08 -8.10 1.87
CA GLY A 58 1.77 -8.60 0.53
C GLY A 58 0.34 -9.12 0.47
N ALA A 59 -0.29 -8.99 -0.68
CA ALA A 59 -1.64 -9.48 -0.94
C ALA A 59 -1.68 -10.30 -2.24
N SER A 60 -2.53 -11.32 -2.26
CA SER A 60 -2.76 -12.16 -3.44
C SER A 60 -3.72 -11.53 -4.45
N SER A 61 -4.53 -10.56 -4.03
CA SER A 61 -5.55 -9.89 -4.85
C SER A 61 -5.77 -8.44 -4.42
N GLY A 62 -6.55 -7.69 -5.22
CA GLY A 62 -6.95 -6.31 -4.91
C GLY A 62 -8.11 -6.22 -3.92
N ARG A 63 -8.76 -5.05 -3.84
CA ARG A 63 -9.96 -4.86 -3.00
C ARG A 63 -11.11 -5.78 -3.43
N ALA A 64 -11.77 -6.41 -2.46
CA ALA A 64 -12.93 -7.28 -2.69
C ALA A 64 -14.07 -6.59 -3.46
N HIS A 65 -14.26 -5.28 -3.26
CA HIS A 65 -15.30 -4.48 -3.90
C HIS A 65 -14.72 -3.27 -4.65
N ALA A 66 -13.80 -3.51 -5.58
CA ALA A 66 -13.22 -2.47 -6.43
C ALA A 66 -14.28 -1.86 -7.38
N ARG A 67 -14.49 -0.55 -7.30
CA ARG A 67 -15.56 0.17 -8.04
C ARG A 67 -15.24 1.64 -8.35
N THR A 68 -13.97 2.02 -8.30
CA THR A 68 -13.51 3.42 -8.41
C THR A 68 -12.66 3.66 -9.66
N GLY A 69 -12.79 2.79 -10.67
CA GLY A 69 -11.93 2.77 -11.85
C GLY A 69 -10.43 2.61 -11.54
N ASP A 70 -9.61 2.98 -12.52
CA ASP A 70 -8.16 3.03 -12.45
C ASP A 70 -7.62 4.28 -13.17
N ARG A 71 -6.31 4.50 -13.11
CA ARG A 71 -5.69 5.68 -13.73
C ARG A 71 -5.91 5.75 -15.25
N TYR A 72 -6.00 4.62 -15.93
CA TYR A 72 -6.14 4.56 -17.38
C TYR A 72 -7.55 4.94 -17.83
N GLN A 73 -8.56 4.53 -17.07
CA GLN A 73 -9.93 4.97 -17.26
C GLN A 73 -10.03 6.49 -17.10
N ASP A 74 -9.46 7.05 -16.04
CA ASP A 74 -9.44 8.50 -15.84
C ASP A 74 -8.74 9.22 -17.01
N MET A 75 -7.59 8.72 -17.47
CA MET A 75 -6.86 9.32 -18.59
C MET A 75 -7.68 9.31 -19.88
N LYS A 76 -8.38 8.20 -20.16
CA LYS A 76 -9.28 8.09 -21.30
C LYS A 76 -10.44 9.08 -21.23
N GLU A 77 -11.07 9.23 -20.07
CA GLU A 77 -12.16 10.18 -19.85
C GLU A 77 -11.70 11.65 -19.99
N MET A 78 -10.46 11.94 -19.59
CA MET A 78 -9.84 13.26 -19.75
C MET A 78 -9.29 13.53 -21.16
N GLY A 79 -9.37 12.57 -22.09
CA GLY A 79 -8.81 12.70 -23.43
C GLY A 79 -7.27 12.77 -23.46
N ILE A 80 -6.60 12.23 -22.44
CA ILE A 80 -5.14 12.20 -22.32
C ILE A 80 -4.65 10.87 -22.88
N GLU A 81 -3.86 10.91 -23.94
CA GLU A 81 -3.20 9.70 -24.45
C GLU A 81 -2.10 9.24 -23.48
N PRO A 82 -2.02 7.94 -23.15
CA PRO A 82 -0.91 7.40 -22.38
C PRO A 82 0.39 7.60 -23.16
N LYS A 83 1.38 8.22 -22.50
CA LYS A 83 2.75 8.33 -23.00
C LYS A 83 3.49 7.00 -22.90
#